data_AF-A0A2N3LND8-F1
#
_entry.id   AF-A0A2N3LND8-F1
#
_cell.length_a   1.000
_cell.length_b   1.000
_cell.length_c   1.000
_cell.angle_alpha   90.00
_cell.angle_beta   90.00
_cell.angle_gamma   90.00
#
_symmetry.space_group_name_H-M   'P 1'
#
loop_
_entity.id
_entity.type
_entity.pdbx_description
1 polymer ?
#
loop_
_entity_poly.entity_id
_entity_poly.type
_entity_poly.pdbx_seq_one_letter_code
_entity_poly.pdbx_strand_id
1 'polypeptide(L)'
;MTWSRLYDFQPGTTISSSQVDDEFNQLIAIVNTLDGTDTNIKASAQMTKITTNDGGVKLSVSDKTKDILAELLALGKGLHTFYAVSGAKNNPSTQSIRGIAHITSEGYAWVLAFDLNKNMYVNYQDNGSWKGWNPPKQNILWEGNVYPYDTDTIKPSKKLSECQHGWVLVWSDYVVGSGSRDLEWYTTLIPKSFAGFDKGGGFIEQIPTSLGTGDGTGKVATKYLYINDGDITGKTINSTGENRLAVLRKVIEI
;
A
#
# COMPACT_ATOMS: atom_id res chain seq x y z
N MET A 1 4.62 39.65 -16.66
CA MET A 1 4.18 40.72 -17.57
C MET A 1 4.01 41.96 -16.74
N THR A 2 4.75 43.03 -17.04
CA THR A 2 4.81 44.24 -16.20
C THR A 2 4.10 45.36 -16.94
N TRP A 3 3.03 45.91 -16.36
CA TRP A 3 2.45 47.15 -16.86
C TRP A 3 3.43 48.29 -16.56
N SER A 4 3.71 49.10 -17.56
CA SER A 4 4.47 50.34 -17.41
C SER A 4 3.64 51.46 -18.01
N ARG A 5 3.30 52.43 -17.18
CA ARG A 5 2.66 53.68 -17.58
C ARG A 5 3.41 54.30 -18.75
N LEU A 6 2.71 54.64 -19.82
CA LEU A 6 3.25 55.30 -21.01
C LEU A 6 3.39 56.81 -20.79
N TYR A 7 2.50 57.41 -20.00
CA TYR A 7 2.48 58.86 -19.76
C TYR A 7 2.32 59.23 -18.29
N ASP A 8 3.12 60.19 -17.82
CA ASP A 8 3.04 60.69 -16.45
C ASP A 8 2.05 61.86 -16.33
N PHE A 9 0.82 61.56 -15.88
CA PHE A 9 -0.22 62.56 -15.55
C PHE A 9 0.10 63.23 -14.22
N GLN A 10 0.80 64.35 -14.28
CA GLN A 10 1.04 65.22 -13.14
C GLN A 10 -0.13 66.19 -12.92
N PRO A 11 -0.42 66.62 -11.68
CA PRO A 11 -1.48 67.59 -11.42
C PRO A 11 -1.33 68.87 -12.26
N GLY A 12 -2.40 69.30 -12.93
CA GLY A 12 -2.42 70.49 -13.78
C GLY A 12 -1.92 70.28 -15.22
N THR A 13 -1.51 69.07 -15.61
CA THR A 13 -1.20 68.75 -17.01
C THR A 13 -2.47 68.49 -17.83
N THR A 14 -2.51 69.01 -19.06
CA THR A 14 -3.58 68.70 -20.01
C THR A 14 -3.28 67.37 -20.68
N ILE A 15 -4.21 66.42 -20.59
CA ILE A 15 -4.07 65.09 -21.18
C ILE A 15 -4.78 65.09 -22.53
N SER A 16 -4.10 64.66 -23.59
CA SER A 16 -4.72 64.49 -24.91
C SER A 16 -5.55 63.21 -24.96
N SER A 17 -6.59 63.18 -25.79
CA SER A 17 -7.40 61.97 -26.01
C SER A 17 -6.55 60.79 -26.49
N SER A 18 -5.56 61.04 -27.36
CA SER A 18 -4.65 59.99 -27.84
C SER A 18 -3.81 59.35 -26.72
N GLN A 19 -3.38 60.12 -25.72
CA GLN A 19 -2.63 59.57 -24.58
C GLN A 19 -3.52 58.68 -23.69
N VAL A 20 -4.82 59.01 -23.59
CA VAL A 20 -5.79 58.16 -22.90
C VAL A 20 -6.04 56.88 -23.71
N ASP A 21 -6.18 57.00 -25.02
CA ASP A 21 -6.42 55.86 -25.91
C ASP A 21 -5.25 54.87 -25.90
N ASP A 22 -4.01 55.35 -25.92
CA ASP A 22 -2.80 54.52 -25.89
C ASP A 22 -2.67 53.71 -24.59
N GLU A 23 -2.89 54.35 -23.43
CA GLU A 23 -2.91 53.69 -22.12
C GLU A 23 -4.04 52.66 -22.03
N PHE A 24 -5.23 53.01 -22.53
CA PHE A 24 -6.39 52.12 -22.53
C PHE A 24 -6.16 50.89 -23.41
N ASN A 25 -5.57 51.07 -24.60
CA ASN A 25 -5.22 49.98 -25.50
C ASN A 25 -4.17 49.04 -24.90
N GLN A 26 -3.17 49.57 -24.19
CA GLN A 26 -2.18 48.75 -23.47
C GLN A 26 -2.84 47.91 -22.38
N LEU A 27 -3.77 48.48 -21.62
CA LEU A 27 -4.55 47.76 -20.60
C LEU A 27 -5.39 46.64 -21.23
N ILE A 28 -6.10 46.92 -22.33
CA ILE A 28 -6.87 45.91 -23.08
C ILE A 28 -5.98 44.74 -23.50
N ALA A 29 -4.79 45.03 -24.04
CA ALA A 29 -3.86 43.98 -24.50
C ALA A 29 -3.38 43.07 -23.36
N ILE A 30 -3.12 43.63 -22.18
CA ILE A 30 -2.72 42.86 -20.99
C ILE A 30 -3.87 41.97 -20.51
N VAL A 31 -5.09 42.52 -20.42
CA VAL A 31 -6.28 41.77 -20.00
C VAL A 31 -6.54 40.59 -20.94
N ASN A 32 -6.50 40.82 -22.25
CA ASN A 32 -6.66 39.74 -23.24
C ASN A 32 -5.59 38.65 -23.10
N THR A 33 -4.36 39.01 -22.72
CA THR A 33 -3.29 38.03 -22.51
C THR A 33 -3.48 37.23 -21.21
N LEU A 34 -4.01 37.85 -20.15
CA LEU A 34 -4.37 37.15 -18.91
C LEU A 34 -5.48 36.12 -19.16
N ASP A 35 -6.52 36.49 -19.92
CA ASP A 35 -7.60 35.58 -20.31
C ASP A 35 -7.08 34.41 -21.17
N GLY A 36 -6.15 34.69 -22.09
CA GLY A 36 -5.46 33.66 -22.85
C GLY A 36 -4.62 32.72 -21.96
N THR A 37 -4.01 33.25 -20.91
CA THR A 37 -3.20 32.46 -19.96
C THR A 37 -4.08 31.51 -19.14
N ASP A 38 -5.24 31.96 -18.67
CA ASP A 38 -6.21 31.11 -17.96
C ASP A 38 -6.71 29.95 -18.86
N THR A 39 -6.98 30.26 -20.13
CA THR A 39 -7.36 29.24 -21.13
C THR A 39 -6.23 28.22 -21.34
N ASN A 40 -4.99 28.67 -21.47
CA ASN A 40 -3.83 27.81 -21.65
C ASN A 40 -3.55 26.93 -20.41
N ILE A 41 -3.73 27.47 -19.21
CA ILE A 41 -3.60 26.71 -17.96
C ILE A 41 -4.68 25.62 -17.91
N LYS A 42 -5.94 25.95 -18.22
CA LYS A 42 -7.04 24.98 -18.27
C LYS A 42 -6.82 23.89 -19.31
N ALA A 43 -6.21 24.21 -20.45
CA ALA A 43 -5.89 23.24 -21.50
C ALA A 43 -4.67 22.37 -21.17
N SER A 44 -3.71 22.88 -20.40
CA SER A 44 -2.44 22.19 -20.10
C SER A 44 -2.43 21.47 -18.75
N ALA A 45 -3.35 21.80 -17.83
CA ALA A 45 -3.42 21.21 -16.50
C ALA A 45 -4.59 20.21 -16.40
N GLN A 46 -4.31 19.04 -15.81
CA GLN A 46 -5.35 18.05 -15.51
C GLN A 46 -6.08 18.41 -14.22
N MET A 47 -7.13 19.22 -14.33
CA MET A 47 -7.86 19.80 -13.19
C MET A 47 -9.10 18.98 -12.82
N THR A 48 -8.94 17.88 -12.08
CA THR A 48 -10.07 17.14 -11.48
C THR A 48 -10.06 17.30 -9.97
N LYS A 49 -11.19 17.77 -9.40
CA LYS A 49 -11.33 17.80 -7.95
C LYS A 49 -11.40 16.38 -7.41
N ILE A 50 -10.47 16.06 -6.52
CA ILE A 50 -10.45 14.80 -5.76
C ILE A 50 -10.93 14.98 -4.32
N THR A 51 -11.14 16.22 -3.88
CA THR A 51 -11.66 16.64 -2.57
C THR A 51 -12.66 17.79 -2.75
N THR A 52 -13.41 18.12 -1.70
CA THR A 52 -14.16 19.38 -1.61
C THR A 52 -13.20 20.58 -1.38
N ASN A 53 -13.70 21.80 -1.53
CA ASN A 53 -12.89 23.02 -1.42
C ASN A 53 -12.32 23.26 -0.01
N ASP A 54 -12.93 22.66 1.01
CA ASP A 54 -12.51 22.71 2.42
C ASP A 54 -11.54 21.57 2.78
N GLY A 55 -11.09 20.78 1.80
CA GLY A 55 -10.21 19.63 2.01
C GLY A 55 -10.94 18.36 2.47
N GLY A 56 -12.28 18.38 2.56
CA GLY A 56 -13.08 17.19 2.79
C GLY A 56 -13.03 16.19 1.63
N VAL A 57 -13.50 14.97 1.89
CA VAL A 57 -13.56 13.92 0.86
C VAL A 57 -14.58 14.25 -0.23
N LYS A 58 -14.34 13.79 -1.46
CA LYS A 58 -15.24 14.04 -2.59
C LYS A 58 -16.60 13.35 -2.44
N LEU A 59 -16.60 12.12 -1.92
CA LEU A 59 -17.83 11.38 -1.60
C LEU A 59 -17.91 11.11 -0.10
N SER A 60 -19.02 11.50 0.52
CA SER A 60 -19.30 11.20 1.93
C SER A 60 -20.59 10.38 2.04
N VAL A 61 -20.45 9.09 2.34
CA VAL A 61 -21.58 8.17 2.55
C VAL A 61 -21.87 8.04 4.04
N SER A 62 -22.79 8.86 4.53
CA SER A 62 -23.23 8.88 5.93
C SER A 62 -24.50 8.06 6.21
N ASP A 63 -25.23 7.66 5.17
CA ASP A 63 -26.42 6.81 5.25
C ASP A 63 -26.01 5.33 5.16
N LYS A 64 -26.35 4.55 6.20
CA LYS A 64 -26.00 3.12 6.30
C LYS A 64 -26.73 2.25 5.27
N THR A 65 -27.82 2.72 4.70
CA THR A 65 -28.56 1.97 3.67
C THR A 65 -27.87 2.00 2.30
N LYS A 66 -26.92 2.91 2.11
CA LYS A 66 -26.21 3.10 0.84
C LYS A 66 -25.10 2.08 0.64
N ASP A 67 -24.90 1.75 -0.62
CA ASP A 67 -23.88 0.83 -1.10
C ASP A 67 -22.64 1.63 -1.55
N ILE A 68 -21.56 1.55 -0.79
CA ILE A 68 -20.37 2.40 -1.06
C ILE A 68 -19.79 2.15 -2.45
N LEU A 69 -19.81 0.92 -2.95
CA LEU A 69 -19.26 0.60 -4.27
C LEU A 69 -20.13 1.18 -5.39
N ALA A 70 -21.46 1.18 -5.22
CA ALA A 70 -22.38 1.79 -6.19
C ALA A 70 -22.27 3.33 -6.20
N GLU A 71 -22.20 3.95 -5.02
CA GLU A 71 -22.04 5.39 -4.87
C GLU A 71 -20.71 5.87 -5.47
N LEU A 72 -19.63 5.09 -5.33
CA LEU A 72 -18.35 5.40 -5.99
C LEU A 72 -18.46 5.33 -7.52
N LEU A 73 -19.06 4.27 -8.07
CA LEU A 73 -19.22 4.13 -9.52
C LEU A 73 -20.08 5.25 -10.13
N ALA A 74 -21.07 5.75 -9.37
CA ALA A 74 -21.92 6.87 -9.81
C ALA A 74 -21.15 8.19 -10.01
N LEU A 75 -19.95 8.34 -9.44
CA LEU A 75 -19.09 9.51 -9.68
C LEU A 75 -18.48 9.55 -11.09
N GLY A 76 -18.53 8.44 -11.83
CA GLY A 76 -17.93 8.31 -13.15
C GLY A 76 -16.41 8.20 -13.12
N LYS A 77 -15.78 8.30 -14.30
CA LYS A 77 -14.33 8.11 -14.46
C LYS A 77 -13.53 9.13 -13.64
N GLY A 78 -12.37 8.70 -13.16
CA GLY A 78 -11.40 9.54 -12.45
C GLY A 78 -11.02 9.01 -11.08
N LEU A 79 -10.16 9.77 -10.40
CA LEU A 79 -9.73 9.52 -9.03
C LEU A 79 -10.66 10.26 -8.06
N HIS A 80 -11.11 9.57 -7.01
CA HIS A 80 -12.07 10.11 -6.04
C HIS A 80 -11.64 9.74 -4.63
N THR A 81 -11.61 10.71 -3.71
CA THR A 81 -11.51 10.40 -2.27
C THR A 81 -12.89 10.15 -1.69
N PHE A 82 -12.97 9.33 -0.63
CA PHE A 82 -14.25 9.03 -0.02
C PHE A 82 -14.19 8.77 1.49
N TYR A 83 -15.36 8.88 2.10
CA TYR A 83 -15.70 8.41 3.44
C TYR A 83 -16.93 7.51 3.35
N ALA A 84 -16.96 6.43 4.12
CA ALA A 84 -18.15 5.62 4.32
C ALA A 84 -18.35 5.32 5.80
N VAL A 85 -19.57 5.50 6.29
CA VAL A 85 -19.94 5.21 7.68
C VAL A 85 -19.89 3.71 7.98
N SER A 86 -19.58 3.35 9.23
CA SER A 86 -19.80 2.00 9.77
C SER A 86 -21.23 1.51 9.47
N GLY A 87 -21.33 0.30 8.92
CA GLY A 87 -22.60 -0.34 8.59
C GLY A 87 -23.19 0.03 7.22
N ALA A 88 -22.54 0.90 6.42
CA ALA A 88 -22.90 1.06 5.01
C ALA A 88 -22.76 -0.28 4.26
N LYS A 89 -23.63 -0.53 3.27
CA LYS A 89 -23.56 -1.75 2.45
C LYS A 89 -22.26 -1.77 1.65
N ASN A 90 -21.66 -2.97 1.54
CA ASN A 90 -20.34 -3.19 0.94
C ASN A 90 -19.19 -2.40 1.59
N ASN A 91 -19.35 -1.94 2.84
CA ASN A 91 -18.21 -1.54 3.67
C ASN A 91 -17.46 -2.82 4.16
N PRO A 92 -16.16 -2.98 3.89
CA PRO A 92 -15.38 -4.14 4.34
C PRO A 92 -15.10 -4.18 5.84
N SER A 93 -15.29 -3.07 6.55
CA SER A 93 -15.01 -2.95 7.98
C SER A 93 -16.30 -2.78 8.77
N THR A 94 -16.30 -3.22 10.03
CA THR A 94 -17.31 -2.86 11.01
C THR A 94 -17.17 -1.40 11.46
N GLN A 95 -16.10 -0.72 11.06
CA GLN A 95 -15.83 0.68 11.35
C GLN A 95 -16.08 1.57 10.12
N SER A 96 -16.10 2.88 10.32
CA SER A 96 -16.07 3.81 9.20
C SER A 96 -14.73 3.71 8.46
N ILE A 97 -14.77 3.85 7.13
CA ILE A 97 -13.59 3.79 6.27
C ILE A 97 -13.39 5.11 5.52
N ARG A 98 -12.13 5.40 5.19
CA ARG A 98 -11.72 6.48 4.29
C ARG A 98 -10.77 5.94 3.25
N GLY A 99 -10.76 6.51 2.06
CA GLY A 99 -9.93 5.97 1.01
C GLY A 99 -9.96 6.72 -0.30
N ILE A 100 -9.45 6.05 -1.32
CA ILE A 100 -9.38 6.52 -2.69
C ILE A 100 -9.96 5.42 -3.61
N ALA A 101 -10.75 5.83 -4.58
CA ALA A 101 -11.16 5.00 -5.70
C ALA A 101 -10.67 5.60 -7.01
N HIS A 102 -10.27 4.74 -7.95
CA HIS A 102 -9.99 5.14 -9.32
C HIS A 102 -10.88 4.34 -10.25
N ILE A 103 -11.71 5.03 -11.03
CA ILE A 103 -12.55 4.44 -12.07
C ILE A 103 -11.92 4.80 -13.40
N THR A 104 -11.30 3.82 -14.05
CA THR A 104 -10.55 4.04 -15.31
C THR A 104 -11.49 3.99 -16.51
N SER A 105 -12.44 3.06 -16.48
CA SER A 105 -13.48 2.92 -17.50
C SER A 105 -14.69 2.21 -16.92
N GLU A 106 -15.77 2.13 -17.71
CA GLU A 106 -16.95 1.36 -17.33
C GLU A 106 -16.54 -0.10 -17.07
N GLY A 107 -16.83 -0.58 -15.85
CA GLY A 107 -16.51 -1.94 -15.43
C GLY A 107 -15.05 -2.16 -14.99
N TYR A 108 -14.19 -1.15 -15.00
CA TYR A 108 -12.80 -1.25 -14.54
C TYR A 108 -12.46 -0.15 -13.53
N ALA A 109 -12.26 -0.56 -12.29
CA ALA A 109 -12.00 0.34 -11.18
C ALA A 109 -11.18 -0.36 -10.09
N TRP A 110 -10.57 0.42 -9.20
CA TRP A 110 -10.03 -0.10 -7.95
C TRP A 110 -10.34 0.84 -6.79
N VAL A 111 -10.43 0.28 -5.59
CA VAL A 111 -10.68 1.02 -4.36
C VAL A 111 -9.66 0.60 -3.32
N LEU A 112 -9.06 1.58 -2.65
CA LEU A 112 -8.17 1.42 -1.50
C LEU A 112 -8.82 2.12 -0.30
N ALA A 113 -9.02 1.41 0.80
CA ALA A 113 -9.69 1.91 1.99
C ALA A 113 -8.90 1.59 3.27
N PHE A 114 -8.99 2.49 4.24
CA PHE A 114 -8.42 2.37 5.57
C PHE A 114 -9.50 2.56 6.63
N ASP A 115 -9.47 1.75 7.69
CA ASP A 115 -10.30 1.96 8.88
C ASP A 115 -9.51 2.53 10.07
N LEU A 116 -10.21 2.85 11.17
CA LEU A 116 -9.60 3.42 12.37
C LEU A 116 -8.63 2.46 13.09
N ASN A 117 -8.73 1.16 12.82
CA ASN A 117 -7.84 0.14 13.39
C ASN A 117 -6.56 -0.04 12.55
N LYS A 118 -6.35 0.79 11.53
CA LYS A 118 -5.23 0.72 10.57
C LYS A 118 -5.30 -0.50 9.66
N ASN A 119 -6.46 -1.13 9.52
CA ASN A 119 -6.65 -2.15 8.51
C ASN A 119 -6.73 -1.49 7.13
N MET A 120 -6.11 -2.13 6.15
CA MET A 120 -6.13 -1.72 4.76
C MET A 120 -6.97 -2.72 3.95
N TYR A 121 -7.83 -2.23 3.07
CA TYR A 121 -8.69 -3.03 2.21
C TYR A 121 -8.57 -2.56 0.77
N VAL A 122 -8.49 -3.50 -0.15
CA VAL A 122 -8.44 -3.26 -1.59
C VAL A 122 -9.57 -4.04 -2.26
N ASN A 123 -10.23 -3.42 -3.22
CA ASN A 123 -11.16 -4.11 -4.12
C ASN A 123 -10.86 -3.69 -5.56
N TYR A 124 -11.07 -4.60 -6.49
CA TYR A 124 -10.85 -4.39 -7.92
C TYR A 124 -12.13 -4.77 -8.66
N GLN A 125 -12.57 -3.91 -9.58
CA GLN A 125 -13.62 -4.22 -10.53
C GLN A 125 -12.99 -4.55 -11.87
N ASP A 126 -13.39 -5.68 -12.42
CA ASP A 126 -12.93 -6.20 -13.71
C ASP A 126 -14.15 -6.62 -14.51
N ASN A 127 -14.28 -6.08 -15.73
CA ASN A 127 -15.40 -6.35 -16.62
C ASN A 127 -16.77 -6.27 -15.89
N GLY A 128 -16.97 -5.20 -15.11
CA GLY A 128 -18.22 -4.94 -14.38
C GLY A 128 -18.36 -5.67 -13.05
N SER A 129 -17.50 -6.66 -12.76
CA SER A 129 -17.60 -7.50 -11.57
C SER A 129 -16.57 -7.13 -10.51
N TRP A 130 -17.02 -6.85 -9.29
CA TRP A 130 -16.13 -6.66 -8.13
C TRP A 130 -15.53 -7.99 -7.69
N LYS A 131 -14.20 -8.01 -7.45
CA LYS A 131 -13.47 -9.19 -6.98
C LYS A 131 -13.57 -9.41 -5.46
N GLY A 132 -14.26 -8.50 -4.76
CA GLY A 132 -14.42 -8.54 -3.32
C GLY A 132 -13.33 -7.77 -2.59
N TRP A 133 -13.62 -7.43 -1.33
CA TRP A 133 -12.67 -6.73 -0.48
C TRP A 133 -11.64 -7.69 0.09
N ASN A 134 -10.39 -7.43 -0.23
CA ASN A 134 -9.26 -8.20 0.27
C ASN A 134 -8.29 -7.24 0.99
N PRO A 135 -7.74 -7.60 2.15
CA PRO A 135 -6.56 -6.91 2.61
C PRO A 135 -5.45 -7.07 1.54
N PRO A 136 -4.47 -6.14 1.47
CA PRO A 136 -3.24 -6.36 0.72
C PRO A 136 -2.70 -7.73 1.13
N LYS A 137 -2.69 -8.65 0.17
CA LYS A 137 -2.69 -10.07 0.45
C LYS A 137 -1.30 -10.52 0.88
N GLN A 138 -1.12 -10.85 2.15
CA GLN A 138 -0.03 -11.73 2.57
C GLN A 138 -0.51 -13.16 2.34
N ASN A 139 -0.06 -13.79 1.26
CA ASN A 139 -0.41 -15.20 1.00
C ASN A 139 0.38 -16.07 1.96
N ILE A 140 -0.24 -16.47 3.05
CA ILE A 140 0.35 -17.47 3.92
C ILE A 140 0.27 -18.82 3.19
N LEU A 141 1.43 -19.36 2.87
CA LEU A 141 1.59 -20.62 2.14
C LEU A 141 1.66 -21.81 3.10
N TRP A 142 2.12 -21.59 4.32
CA TRP A 142 2.20 -22.60 5.37
C TRP A 142 2.16 -21.95 6.76
N GLU A 143 1.56 -22.63 7.73
CA GLU A 143 1.57 -22.27 9.15
C GLU A 143 1.87 -23.49 10.03
N GLY A 144 2.59 -23.26 11.13
CA GLY A 144 2.89 -24.30 12.10
C GLY A 144 3.77 -23.80 13.25
N ASN A 145 4.51 -24.72 13.89
CA ASN A 145 5.39 -24.43 15.02
C ASN A 145 6.53 -25.46 15.09
N VAL A 146 7.38 -25.47 14.06
CA VAL A 146 8.43 -26.49 13.90
C VAL A 146 9.82 -25.85 14.00
N TYR A 147 10.74 -26.50 14.70
CA TYR A 147 12.18 -26.27 14.48
C TYR A 147 12.61 -27.34 13.47
N PRO A 148 12.74 -27.05 12.17
CA PRO A 148 12.82 -28.09 11.14
C PRO A 148 13.90 -29.13 11.46
N TYR A 149 13.49 -30.33 11.87
CA TYR A 149 14.36 -31.47 12.16
C TYR A 149 14.62 -32.28 10.88
N ASP A 150 15.50 -33.29 10.92
CA ASP A 150 15.86 -34.06 9.73
C ASP A 150 14.70 -34.89 9.15
N THR A 151 13.67 -35.18 9.95
CA THR A 151 12.44 -35.84 9.50
C THR A 151 11.32 -34.89 9.09
N ASP A 152 11.48 -33.58 9.32
CA ASP A 152 10.42 -32.62 9.04
C ASP A 152 10.41 -32.21 7.56
N THR A 153 9.20 -32.09 7.00
CA THR A 153 8.98 -31.55 5.66
C THR A 153 7.88 -30.52 5.71
N ILE A 154 8.26 -29.25 5.63
CA ILE A 154 7.35 -28.11 5.54
C ILE A 154 6.92 -27.96 4.09
N LYS A 155 5.61 -27.93 3.83
CA LYS A 155 5.04 -27.88 2.47
C LYS A 155 4.24 -26.60 2.26
N PRO A 156 4.86 -25.52 1.77
CA PRO A 156 4.14 -24.35 1.28
C PRO A 156 3.12 -24.73 0.20
N SER A 157 1.94 -24.11 0.24
CA SER A 157 0.85 -24.36 -0.72
C SER A 157 1.14 -23.86 -2.15
N LYS A 158 2.20 -23.07 -2.32
CA LYS A 158 2.69 -22.56 -3.61
C LYS A 158 4.20 -22.72 -3.68
N LYS A 159 4.70 -23.20 -4.82
CA LYS A 159 6.14 -23.40 -5.02
C LYS A 159 6.89 -22.08 -5.06
N LEU A 160 8.16 -22.10 -4.64
CA LEU A 160 9.03 -20.94 -4.60
C LEU A 160 9.19 -20.31 -6.00
N SER A 161 9.35 -21.14 -7.04
CA SER A 161 9.45 -20.69 -8.43
C SER A 161 8.17 -20.05 -8.98
N GLU A 162 7.00 -20.43 -8.45
CA GLU A 162 5.68 -19.92 -8.82
C GLU A 162 5.36 -18.61 -8.09
N CYS A 163 6.02 -18.33 -6.97
CA CYS A 163 5.89 -17.07 -6.23
C CYS A 163 6.40 -15.89 -7.06
N GLN A 164 5.81 -14.71 -6.84
CA GLN A 164 6.20 -13.51 -7.61
C GLN A 164 7.66 -13.12 -7.31
N HIS A 165 8.03 -13.05 -6.04
CA HIS A 165 9.37 -12.67 -5.59
C HIS A 165 10.02 -13.70 -4.65
N GLY A 166 9.23 -14.55 -3.98
CA GLY A 166 9.75 -15.70 -3.22
C GLY A 166 8.95 -15.98 -1.96
N TRP A 167 9.64 -16.44 -0.92
CA TRP A 167 9.07 -16.70 0.40
C TRP A 167 9.68 -15.78 1.46
N VAL A 168 8.90 -15.48 2.49
CA VAL A 168 9.36 -14.99 3.78
C VAL A 168 9.07 -16.06 4.82
N LEU A 169 10.12 -16.50 5.51
CA LEU A 169 10.00 -17.38 6.67
C LEU A 169 9.80 -16.51 7.90
N VAL A 170 8.76 -16.76 8.67
CA VAL A 170 8.46 -16.04 9.92
C VAL A 170 8.73 -16.97 11.09
N TRP A 171 9.60 -16.53 11.98
CA TRP A 171 10.05 -17.25 13.16
C TRP A 171 9.51 -16.60 14.43
N SER A 172 9.31 -17.41 15.46
CA SER A 172 9.05 -16.91 16.83
C SER A 172 9.91 -17.67 17.82
N ASP A 173 9.99 -17.12 19.03
CA ASP A 173 10.63 -17.80 20.14
C ASP A 173 9.93 -19.14 20.49
N TYR A 174 10.73 -20.06 21.01
CA TYR A 174 10.32 -21.36 21.52
C TYR A 174 11.02 -21.70 22.83
N VAL A 175 10.24 -22.19 23.79
CA VAL A 175 10.76 -22.71 25.06
C VAL A 175 10.62 -24.22 25.07
N VAL A 176 11.76 -24.91 25.20
CA VAL A 176 11.81 -26.38 25.21
C VAL A 176 10.95 -26.94 26.34
N GLY A 177 9.97 -27.77 25.98
CA GLY A 177 9.01 -28.36 26.92
C GLY A 177 7.78 -27.49 27.20
N SER A 178 7.80 -26.19 26.89
CA SER A 178 6.64 -25.29 27.05
C SER A 178 5.95 -24.94 25.73
N GLY A 179 6.68 -24.96 24.61
CA GLY A 179 6.13 -24.69 23.29
C GLY A 179 6.50 -23.32 22.72
N SER A 180 5.86 -22.98 21.59
CA SER A 180 6.07 -21.72 20.88
C SER A 180 5.42 -20.54 21.59
N ARG A 181 6.07 -19.37 21.60
CA ARG A 181 5.53 -18.12 22.13
C ARG A 181 5.29 -17.11 21.01
N ASP A 182 4.21 -16.34 21.10
CA ASP A 182 3.84 -15.33 20.09
C ASP A 182 4.55 -13.98 20.35
N LEU A 183 5.88 -14.05 20.47
CA LEU A 183 6.79 -12.94 20.76
C LEU A 183 8.15 -13.20 20.09
N GLU A 184 9.00 -12.17 20.04
CA GLU A 184 10.33 -12.23 19.40
C GLU A 184 10.25 -12.71 17.93
N TRP A 185 9.48 -11.96 17.14
CA TRP A 185 9.28 -12.26 15.73
C TRP A 185 10.51 -11.91 14.90
N TYR A 186 10.94 -12.84 14.06
CA TYR A 186 12.04 -12.64 13.12
C TYR A 186 11.65 -13.13 11.73
N THR A 187 12.21 -12.52 10.69
CA THR A 187 11.88 -12.85 9.31
C THR A 187 13.11 -13.09 8.47
N THR A 188 13.07 -14.16 7.68
CA THR A 188 14.11 -14.49 6.70
C THR A 188 13.54 -14.40 5.29
N LEU A 189 14.24 -13.67 4.42
CA LEU A 189 13.88 -13.56 3.01
C LEU A 189 14.49 -14.73 2.22
N ILE A 190 13.65 -15.44 1.47
CA ILE A 190 14.06 -16.47 0.52
C ILE A 190 13.66 -16.02 -0.89
N PRO A 191 14.59 -15.42 -1.67
CA PRO A 191 14.30 -15.02 -3.04
C PRO A 191 13.95 -16.21 -3.92
N LYS A 192 13.05 -16.03 -4.89
CA LYS A 192 12.62 -17.13 -5.78
C LYS A 192 13.75 -17.78 -6.59
N SER A 193 14.88 -17.09 -6.78
CA SER A 193 16.07 -17.64 -7.44
C SER A 193 16.66 -18.84 -6.68
N PHE A 194 16.40 -18.98 -5.39
CA PHE A 194 16.80 -20.14 -4.59
C PHE A 194 16.15 -21.45 -5.04
N ALA A 195 15.02 -21.40 -5.76
CA ALA A 195 14.46 -22.60 -6.41
C ALA A 195 15.43 -23.23 -7.42
N GLY A 196 16.33 -22.44 -8.00
CA GLY A 196 17.35 -22.89 -8.95
C GLY A 196 18.74 -23.09 -8.35
N PHE A 197 18.99 -22.64 -7.11
CA PHE A 197 20.30 -22.79 -6.45
C PHE A 197 20.45 -24.19 -5.84
N ASP A 198 21.53 -24.88 -6.23
CA ASP A 198 22.04 -26.13 -5.67
C ASP A 198 21.01 -27.27 -5.44
N LYS A 199 19.81 -27.20 -6.04
CA LYS A 199 18.71 -28.16 -5.89
C LYS A 199 18.44 -28.56 -4.43
N GLY A 200 18.43 -27.57 -3.53
CA GLY A 200 18.32 -27.81 -2.09
C GLY A 200 19.66 -27.86 -1.37
N GLY A 201 20.61 -27.01 -1.75
CA GLY A 201 21.83 -26.79 -0.96
C GLY A 201 21.51 -26.28 0.44
N GLY A 202 22.44 -26.50 1.39
CA GLY A 202 22.25 -26.08 2.77
C GLY A 202 22.16 -24.56 2.91
N PHE A 203 21.04 -24.08 3.46
CA PHE A 203 20.78 -22.70 3.80
C PHE A 203 20.94 -22.51 5.32
N ILE A 204 21.77 -21.56 5.74
CA ILE A 204 22.02 -21.28 7.15
C ILE A 204 21.53 -19.88 7.50
N GLU A 205 20.67 -19.77 8.50
CA GLU A 205 20.15 -18.52 9.03
C GLU A 205 20.48 -18.39 10.51
N GLN A 206 20.74 -17.16 10.96
CA GLN A 206 20.85 -16.81 12.37
C GLN A 206 19.60 -16.04 12.81
N ILE A 207 18.91 -16.56 13.82
CA ILE A 207 17.68 -16.00 14.36
C ILE A 207 18.01 -15.47 15.77
N PRO A 208 18.03 -14.14 15.97
CA PRO A 208 18.17 -13.57 17.29
C PRO A 208 16.99 -13.97 18.18
N THR A 209 17.27 -14.46 19.38
CA THR A 209 16.28 -14.79 20.41
C THR A 209 16.72 -14.10 21.69
N SER A 210 15.91 -13.19 22.24
CA SER A 210 16.35 -12.36 23.38
C SER A 210 16.19 -13.02 24.73
N LEU A 211 15.32 -14.03 24.92
CA LEU A 211 14.95 -14.46 26.28
C LEU A 211 14.54 -15.95 26.40
N GLY A 212 15.30 -16.86 25.80
CA GLY A 212 15.03 -18.30 25.91
C GLY A 212 15.10 -18.88 27.34
N THR A 213 15.70 -18.15 28.31
CA THR A 213 15.96 -18.65 29.68
C THR A 213 15.80 -17.60 30.80
N GLY A 214 15.41 -16.35 30.48
CA GLY A 214 15.24 -15.29 31.49
C GLY A 214 16.54 -14.76 32.12
N ASP A 215 17.71 -15.09 31.57
CA ASP A 215 19.03 -14.68 32.08
C ASP A 215 19.51 -13.32 31.55
N GLY A 216 18.74 -12.67 30.68
CA GLY A 216 19.05 -11.35 30.13
C GLY A 216 20.21 -11.33 29.13
N THR A 217 20.72 -12.49 28.71
CA THR A 217 21.76 -12.58 27.68
C THR A 217 21.15 -12.87 26.30
N GLY A 218 21.50 -12.07 25.30
CA GLY A 218 21.03 -12.28 23.93
C GLY A 218 21.59 -13.58 23.35
N LYS A 219 20.72 -14.43 22.80
CA LYS A 219 21.07 -15.72 22.20
C LYS A 219 20.75 -15.72 20.71
N VAL A 220 21.38 -16.63 19.97
CA VAL A 220 21.14 -16.77 18.53
C VAL A 220 20.89 -18.24 18.21
N ALA A 221 19.67 -18.54 17.76
CA ALA A 221 19.38 -19.83 17.19
C ALA A 221 19.93 -19.88 15.76
N THR A 222 20.74 -20.88 15.44
CA THR A 222 21.18 -21.13 14.05
C THR A 222 20.30 -22.22 13.44
N LYS A 223 19.75 -21.97 12.25
CA LYS A 223 18.95 -22.96 11.51
C LYS A 223 19.66 -23.39 10.26
N TYR A 224 19.85 -24.70 10.11
CA TYR A 224 20.29 -25.33 8.88
C TYR A 224 19.06 -25.91 8.16
N LEU A 225 18.72 -25.35 7.02
CA LEU A 225 17.56 -25.70 6.22
C LEU A 225 17.99 -26.18 4.84
N TYR A 226 17.17 -26.99 4.20
CA TYR A 226 17.23 -27.19 2.76
C TYR A 226 16.03 -26.50 2.14
N ILE A 227 16.28 -25.52 1.29
CA ILE A 227 15.24 -24.76 0.59
C ILE A 227 15.05 -25.38 -0.79
N ASN A 228 13.98 -26.14 -0.95
CA ASN A 228 13.60 -26.73 -2.23
C ASN A 228 12.49 -25.91 -2.89
N ASP A 229 12.24 -26.16 -4.18
CA ASP A 229 11.20 -25.45 -4.90
C ASP A 229 9.79 -25.68 -4.31
N GLY A 230 9.50 -26.88 -3.78
CA GLY A 230 8.18 -27.23 -3.25
C GLY A 230 8.11 -27.42 -1.74
N ASP A 231 9.24 -27.42 -1.04
CA ASP A 231 9.29 -27.74 0.39
C ASP A 231 10.53 -27.17 1.07
N ILE A 232 10.50 -27.20 2.40
CA ILE A 232 11.63 -26.89 3.26
C ILE A 232 11.85 -28.09 4.19
N THR A 233 13.07 -28.60 4.26
CA THR A 233 13.45 -29.66 5.19
C THR A 233 14.55 -29.20 6.14
N GLY A 234 14.72 -29.92 7.24
CA GLY A 234 15.60 -29.56 8.33
C GLY A 234 16.82 -30.45 8.48
N LYS A 235 17.51 -30.27 9.62
CA LYS A 235 18.68 -31.07 10.00
C LYS A 235 18.68 -31.29 11.50
N THR A 236 19.22 -32.43 11.94
CA THR A 236 19.32 -32.83 13.36
C THR A 236 19.88 -31.72 14.27
N ILE A 237 20.84 -30.92 13.77
CA ILE A 237 21.47 -29.84 14.54
C ILE A 237 20.47 -28.76 15.00
N ASN A 238 19.33 -28.62 14.31
CA ASN A 238 18.28 -27.66 14.66
C ASN A 238 17.58 -28.00 15.98
N SER A 239 17.70 -29.23 16.48
CA SER A 239 17.16 -29.67 17.78
C SER A 239 18.21 -29.70 18.90
N THR A 240 19.33 -28.99 18.74
CA THR A 240 20.42 -28.98 19.73
C THR A 240 20.64 -27.59 20.32
N GLY A 241 21.04 -27.52 21.60
CA GLY A 241 21.42 -26.28 22.26
C GLY A 241 20.42 -25.13 22.08
N GLU A 242 20.94 -23.97 21.70
CA GLU A 242 20.21 -22.72 21.42
C GLU A 242 19.43 -22.77 20.11
N ASN A 243 19.76 -23.68 19.18
CA ASN A 243 19.02 -23.79 17.93
C ASN A 243 17.57 -24.18 18.18
N ARG A 244 17.22 -24.76 19.32
CA ARG A 244 15.83 -25.06 19.71
C ARG A 244 15.00 -23.83 20.08
N LEU A 245 15.61 -22.66 20.28
CA LEU A 245 14.94 -21.49 20.85
C LEU A 245 14.09 -20.71 19.85
N ALA A 246 14.07 -21.10 18.58
CA ALA A 246 13.21 -20.52 17.57
C ALA A 246 12.50 -21.60 16.76
N VAL A 247 11.25 -21.33 16.40
CA VAL A 247 10.44 -22.19 15.52
C VAL A 247 9.89 -21.41 14.34
N LEU A 248 9.79 -22.07 13.19
CA LEU A 248 9.12 -21.56 12.02
C LEU A 248 7.63 -21.54 12.30
N ARG A 249 7.03 -20.35 12.15
CA ARG A 249 5.61 -20.12 12.36
C ARG A 249 4.85 -20.00 11.06
N LYS A 250 5.44 -19.35 10.05
CA LYS A 250 4.79 -19.13 8.75
C LYS A 250 5.77 -19.17 7.60
N VAL A 251 5.27 -19.54 6.43
CA VAL A 251 5.86 -19.22 5.13
C VAL A 251 4.88 -18.32 4.41
N ILE A 252 5.32 -17.13 4.01
CA ILE A 252 4.47 -16.11 3.34
C ILE A 252 5.04 -15.86 1.95
N GLU A 253 4.18 -15.81 0.93
CA GLU A 253 4.59 -15.33 -0.39
C GLU A 253 4.87 -13.83 -0.36
N ILE A 254 5.92 -13.44 -1.07
CA ILE A 254 6.21 -12.06 -1.44
C ILE A 254 6.27 -11.89 -2.95
#